data_AF-A0A534C078-F1
#
_entry.id   AF-A0A534C078-F1
#
_cell.length_a   1.000
_cell.length_b   1.000
_cell.length_c   1.000
_cell.angle_alpha   90.00
_cell.angle_beta   90.00
_cell.angle_gamma   90.00
#
_symmetry.space_group_name_H-M   'P 1'
#
loop_
_entity.id
_entity.type
_entity.pdbx_description
1 polymer ?
#
loop_
_entity_poly.entity_id
_entity_poly.type
_entity_poly.pdbx_seq_one_letter_code
_entity_poly.pdbx_strand_id
1 'polypeptide(L)'
;MTVSVSPLTGSLQAGSGATETLTATVGQTLNTQVTWQVNTIAGGNATVGTITTGGIYTVPATVPSPATVTVTAVSAADPTHSGSATITITAPSGGGGGGGGGGGGGGGALDALSLIALTLGGLTRAISRPYNSR
;
A
#
# COMPACT_ATOMS: atom_id res chain seq x y z
N MET A 1 -1.87 -14.90 -17.07
CA MET A 1 -0.86 -14.18 -16.28
C MET A 1 -1.46 -13.84 -14.91
N THR A 2 -0.67 -13.63 -13.87
CA THR A 2 -1.23 -13.32 -12.53
C THR A 2 -0.61 -12.04 -11.97
N VAL A 3 -1.44 -11.21 -11.34
CA VAL A 3 -1.01 -10.03 -10.60
C VAL A 3 -1.70 -10.07 -9.25
N SER A 4 -0.92 -10.12 -8.17
CA SER A 4 -1.41 -10.06 -6.80
C SER A 4 -0.81 -8.87 -6.06
N VAL A 5 -1.54 -8.31 -5.10
CA VAL A 5 -1.10 -7.18 -4.27
C VAL A 5 -1.20 -7.56 -2.80
N SER A 6 -0.22 -7.18 -1.99
CA SER A 6 -0.22 -7.38 -0.55
C SER A 6 0.32 -6.14 0.18
N PRO A 7 -0.30 -5.71 1.30
CA PRO A 7 -1.55 -6.23 1.87
C PRO A 7 -2.77 -5.93 0.97
N LEU A 8 -3.84 -6.72 1.11
CA LEU A 8 -5.11 -6.50 0.38
C LEU A 8 -5.95 -5.37 0.98
N THR A 9 -5.76 -5.10 2.27
CA THR A 9 -6.50 -4.07 3.00
C THR A 9 -5.58 -3.31 3.94
N GLY A 10 -5.81 -2.02 4.07
CA GLY A 10 -5.13 -1.17 5.05
C GLY A 10 -6.05 -0.08 5.59
N SER A 11 -5.64 0.59 6.66
CA SER A 11 -6.37 1.72 7.23
C SER A 11 -5.40 2.83 7.62
N LEU A 12 -5.57 4.02 7.05
CA LEU A 12 -4.72 5.18 7.32
C LEU A 12 -5.56 6.39 7.70
N GLN A 13 -5.03 7.22 8.59
CA GLN A 13 -5.68 8.45 9.01
C GLN A 13 -5.34 9.60 8.04
N ALA A 14 -6.36 10.29 7.51
CA ALA A 14 -6.16 11.47 6.69
C ALA A 14 -5.36 12.56 7.43
N GLY A 15 -4.48 13.25 6.71
CA GLY A 15 -3.68 14.35 7.27
C GLY A 15 -2.54 13.92 8.21
N SER A 16 -2.36 12.62 8.47
CA SER A 16 -1.26 12.11 9.29
C SER A 16 0.10 12.10 8.57
N GLY A 17 0.09 12.14 7.24
CA GLY A 17 1.29 11.87 6.44
C GLY A 17 1.73 10.41 6.46
N ALA A 18 0.91 9.50 6.99
CA ALA A 18 1.20 8.08 7.02
C ALA A 18 1.29 7.47 5.62
N THR A 19 2.14 6.46 5.49
CA THR A 19 2.36 5.72 4.25
C THR A 19 2.13 4.23 4.47
N GLU A 20 1.56 3.56 3.48
CA GLU A 20 1.41 2.11 3.44
C GLU A 20 2.23 1.53 2.29
N THR A 21 2.99 0.47 2.55
CA THR A 21 3.77 -0.22 1.51
C THR A 21 2.96 -1.35 0.91
N LEU A 22 2.70 -1.27 -0.39
CA LEU A 22 2.02 -2.29 -1.19
C LEU A 22 3.04 -2.99 -2.09
N THR A 23 3.03 -4.30 -2.07
CA THR A 23 3.88 -5.13 -2.92
C THR A 23 3.03 -5.80 -3.99
N ALA A 24 3.36 -5.57 -5.26
CA ALA A 24 2.77 -6.30 -6.38
C ALA A 24 3.65 -7.48 -6.77
N THR A 25 3.05 -8.65 -6.97
CA THR A 25 3.73 -9.82 -7.54
C THR A 25 3.11 -10.14 -8.89
N VAL A 26 3.92 -10.10 -9.94
CA VAL A 26 3.51 -10.45 -11.30
C VAL A 26 4.15 -11.79 -11.68
N GLY A 27 3.32 -12.78 -12.01
CA GLY A 27 3.75 -14.12 -12.41
C GLY A 27 3.57 -14.39 -13.90
N GLN A 28 4.27 -15.40 -14.40
CA GLN A 28 4.16 -15.89 -15.80
C GLN A 28 4.60 -14.89 -16.87
N THR A 29 5.53 -13.99 -16.53
CA THR A 29 6.18 -13.04 -17.44
C THR A 29 7.58 -12.71 -16.92
N LEU A 30 8.48 -12.30 -17.83
CA LEU A 30 9.82 -11.78 -17.48
C LEU A 30 9.76 -10.32 -17.04
N ASN A 31 8.75 -9.57 -17.50
CA ASN A 31 8.54 -8.18 -17.11
C ASN A 31 7.60 -8.14 -15.90
N THR A 32 8.19 -8.02 -14.70
CA THR A 32 7.47 -7.95 -13.44
C THR A 32 7.10 -6.53 -13.01
N GLN A 33 7.30 -5.54 -13.89
CA GLN A 33 6.93 -4.17 -13.58
C GLN A 33 5.41 -3.98 -13.59
N VAL A 34 4.95 -3.07 -12.75
CA VAL A 34 3.55 -2.66 -12.66
C VAL A 34 3.42 -1.14 -12.74
N THR A 35 2.29 -0.69 -13.26
CA THR A 35 1.82 0.68 -13.14
C THR A 35 0.80 0.74 -12.01
N TRP A 36 1.10 1.55 -11.01
CA TRP A 36 0.20 1.78 -9.88
C TRP A 36 -0.83 2.86 -10.18
N GLN A 37 -2.07 2.61 -9.80
CA GLN A 37 -3.18 3.56 -9.90
C GLN A 37 -3.88 3.66 -8.55
N VAL A 38 -4.33 4.86 -8.21
CA VAL A 38 -5.15 5.14 -7.03
C VAL A 38 -6.51 5.63 -7.51
N ASN A 39 -7.56 4.87 -7.22
CA ASN A 39 -8.92 5.12 -7.69
C ASN A 39 -8.98 5.40 -9.20
N THR A 40 -8.33 4.55 -10.01
CA THR A 40 -8.16 4.65 -11.48
C THR A 40 -7.22 5.76 -12.00
N ILE A 41 -6.61 6.55 -11.10
CA ILE A 41 -5.67 7.62 -11.46
C ILE A 41 -4.24 7.10 -11.35
N ALA A 42 -3.48 7.10 -12.44
CA ALA A 42 -2.07 6.69 -12.43
C ALA A 42 -1.26 7.54 -11.44
N GLY A 43 -0.59 6.90 -10.48
CA GLY A 43 0.16 7.58 -9.41
C GLY A 43 -0.71 8.31 -8.36
N GLY A 44 -2.02 8.38 -8.55
CA GLY A 44 -2.95 9.09 -7.67
C GLY A 44 -2.85 10.61 -7.73
N ASN A 45 -3.42 11.29 -6.73
CA ASN A 45 -3.42 12.74 -6.62
C ASN A 45 -3.56 13.18 -5.14
N ALA A 46 -3.59 14.50 -4.89
CA ALA A 46 -3.70 15.01 -3.53
C ALA A 46 -5.05 14.74 -2.83
N THR A 47 -6.12 14.40 -3.57
CA THR A 47 -7.46 14.17 -3.01
C THR A 47 -7.71 12.73 -2.59
N VAL A 48 -7.18 11.77 -3.37
CA VAL A 48 -7.31 10.33 -3.07
C VAL A 48 -6.03 9.70 -2.53
N GLY A 49 -4.95 10.47 -2.42
CA GLY A 49 -3.62 9.97 -2.05
C GLY A 49 -2.76 9.66 -3.27
N THR A 50 -1.45 9.59 -3.06
CA THR A 50 -0.46 9.35 -4.11
C THR A 50 0.24 8.01 -3.90
N ILE A 51 0.72 7.39 -4.97
CA ILE A 51 1.49 6.15 -4.89
C ILE A 51 2.74 6.24 -5.75
N THR A 52 3.85 5.74 -5.22
CA THR A 52 5.12 5.65 -5.95
C THR A 52 5.17 4.42 -6.86
N THR A 53 6.09 4.40 -7.81
CA THR A 53 6.35 3.20 -8.64
C THR A 53 6.81 2.00 -7.81
N GLY A 54 7.40 2.25 -6.63
CA GLY A 54 7.79 1.23 -5.66
C GLY A 54 6.64 0.69 -4.79
N GLY A 55 5.39 1.16 -5.00
CA GLY A 55 4.22 0.68 -4.27
C GLY A 55 4.01 1.33 -2.90
N ILE A 56 4.69 2.44 -2.60
CA ILE A 56 4.47 3.19 -1.35
C ILE A 56 3.31 4.17 -1.58
N TYR A 57 2.18 3.94 -0.92
CA TYR A 57 1.00 4.80 -0.92
C TYR A 57 1.06 5.82 0.21
N THR A 58 0.80 7.10 -0.08
CA THR A 58 0.76 8.21 0.88
C THR A 58 -0.67 8.70 1.03
N VAL A 59 -1.14 8.75 2.28
CA VAL A 59 -2.49 9.20 2.61
C VAL A 59 -2.73 10.67 2.21
N PRO A 60 -3.92 11.03 1.68
CA PRO A 60 -4.26 12.43 1.42
C PRO A 60 -4.40 13.23 2.73
N ALA A 61 -4.33 14.57 2.62
CA ALA A 61 -4.51 15.47 3.75
C ALA A 61 -5.96 15.49 4.27
N THR A 62 -6.92 15.23 3.40
CA THR A 62 -8.36 15.22 3.69
C THR A 62 -8.95 13.86 3.39
N VAL A 63 -10.01 13.48 4.11
CA VAL A 63 -10.74 12.23 3.84
C VAL A 63 -11.42 12.34 2.46
N PRO A 64 -11.14 11.43 1.51
CA PRO A 64 -11.85 11.40 0.24
C PRO A 64 -13.32 11.00 0.43
N SER A 65 -14.15 11.29 -0.56
CA SER A 65 -15.55 10.83 -0.61
C SER A 65 -15.74 9.97 -1.86
N PRO A 66 -15.95 8.65 -1.73
CA PRO A 66 -16.05 7.87 -0.48
C PRO A 66 -14.71 7.75 0.28
N ALA A 67 -14.76 7.46 1.58
CA ALA A 67 -13.60 7.34 2.49
C ALA A 67 -12.77 6.05 2.27
N THR A 68 -12.85 5.48 1.08
CA THR A 68 -12.19 4.25 0.68
C THR A 68 -11.48 4.49 -0.63
N VAL A 69 -10.23 4.05 -0.69
CA VAL A 69 -9.36 4.20 -1.84
C VAL A 69 -8.96 2.83 -2.35
N THR A 70 -9.17 2.58 -3.64
CA THR A 70 -8.70 1.35 -4.28
C THR A 70 -7.37 1.62 -4.96
N VAL A 71 -6.34 0.88 -4.58
CA VAL A 71 -5.04 0.90 -5.22
C VAL A 71 -4.93 -0.30 -6.15
N THR A 72 -4.64 -0.07 -7.42
CA THR A 72 -4.55 -1.10 -8.46
C THR A 72 -3.14 -1.16 -9.02
N ALA A 73 -2.53 -2.35 -9.02
CA ALA A 73 -1.33 -2.67 -9.77
C ALA A 73 -1.75 -3.26 -11.13
N VAL A 74 -1.49 -2.53 -12.20
CA VAL A 74 -1.69 -2.99 -13.58
C VAL A 74 -0.36 -3.48 -14.11
N SER A 75 -0.29 -4.66 -14.73
CA SER A 75 0.99 -5.10 -15.27
C SER A 75 1.43 -4.27 -16.47
N ALA A 76 2.72 -3.94 -16.51
CA ALA A 76 3.35 -3.31 -17.67
C ALA A 76 3.56 -4.29 -18.83
N ALA A 77 3.57 -5.60 -18.57
CA ALA A 77 3.72 -6.63 -19.60
C ALA A 77 2.42 -6.88 -20.36
N ASP A 78 1.30 -6.86 -19.64
CA ASP A 78 -0.05 -7.06 -20.17
C ASP A 78 -1.07 -6.26 -19.33
N PRO A 79 -1.54 -5.10 -19.86
CA PRO A 79 -2.46 -4.23 -19.15
C PRO A 79 -3.84 -4.83 -18.88
N THR A 80 -4.19 -5.97 -19.46
CA THR A 80 -5.48 -6.65 -19.18
C THR A 80 -5.46 -7.40 -17.84
N HIS A 81 -4.31 -7.47 -17.17
CA HIS A 81 -4.14 -8.15 -15.89
C HIS A 81 -3.75 -7.16 -14.80
N SER A 82 -4.49 -7.20 -13.69
CA SER A 82 -4.27 -6.31 -12.55
C SER A 82 -4.62 -6.98 -11.22
N GLY A 83 -3.98 -6.53 -10.15
CA GLY A 83 -4.34 -6.84 -8.77
C GLY A 83 -4.70 -5.57 -8.01
N SER A 84 -5.52 -5.67 -6.96
CA SER A 84 -6.01 -4.51 -6.22
C SER A 84 -5.95 -4.68 -4.71
N ALA A 85 -5.76 -3.57 -4.00
CA ALA A 85 -5.87 -3.45 -2.56
C ALA A 85 -6.83 -2.30 -2.20
N THR A 86 -7.47 -2.38 -1.04
CA THR A 86 -8.41 -1.36 -0.55
C THR A 86 -7.88 -0.71 0.72
N ILE A 87 -7.68 0.60 0.69
CA ILE A 87 -7.26 1.37 1.86
C ILE A 87 -8.44 2.20 2.36
N THR A 88 -8.83 1.99 3.61
CA THR A 88 -9.83 2.82 4.29
C THR A 88 -9.14 4.05 4.87
N ILE A 89 -9.66 5.23 4.57
CA ILE A 89 -9.13 6.50 5.03
C ILE A 89 -10.02 7.02 6.15
N THR A 90 -9.51 7.06 7.37
CA THR A 90 -10.26 7.55 8.53
C THR A 90 -10.07 9.05 8.72
N ALA A 91 -11.07 9.69 9.32
CA ALA A 91 -10.96 11.09 9.73
C ALA A 91 -9.89 11.24 10.82
N PRO A 92 -9.17 12.38 10.85
CA PRO A 92 -8.26 12.66 11.95
C PRO A 92 -9.02 12.68 13.27
N SER A 93 -8.46 12.03 14.29
CA SER A 93 -8.98 12.06 15.67
C SER A 93 -8.78 13.45 16.28
N GLY A 94 -9.62 14.41 15.87
CA GLY A 94 -9.96 15.64 16.60
C GLY A 94 -8.80 16.41 17.24
N GLY A 95 -7.94 17.03 16.43
CA GLY A 95 -7.10 18.15 16.85
C GLY A 95 -7.65 19.48 16.35
N GLY A 96 -8.79 19.96 16.86
CA GLY A 96 -9.25 21.32 16.56
C GLY A 96 -10.67 21.70 16.98
N GLY A 97 -10.79 22.40 18.12
CA GLY A 97 -11.97 23.18 18.54
C GLY A 97 -12.04 23.36 20.06
N GLY A 98 -11.56 24.49 20.60
CA GLY A 98 -11.18 24.65 22.02
C GLY A 98 -12.27 24.99 23.05
N GLY A 99 -11.88 24.92 24.33
CA GLY A 99 -12.62 25.49 25.46
C GLY A 99 -12.50 24.71 26.79
N GLY A 100 -11.45 24.99 27.58
CA GLY A 100 -11.49 24.97 29.05
C GLY A 100 -11.51 23.62 29.81
N GLY A 101 -10.42 23.36 30.54
CA GLY A 101 -10.50 22.83 31.91
C GLY A 101 -10.37 21.31 32.11
N GLY A 102 -9.30 20.92 32.81
CA GLY A 102 -9.38 19.92 33.86
C GLY A 102 -9.02 18.48 33.50
N GLY A 103 -7.77 18.11 33.82
CA GLY A 103 -7.48 16.95 34.65
C GLY A 103 -7.57 15.56 34.04
N GLY A 104 -6.59 14.73 34.41
CA GLY A 104 -6.75 13.27 34.41
C GLY A 104 -5.80 12.57 33.47
N GLY A 105 -4.73 12.04 34.05
CA GLY A 105 -3.80 11.15 33.37
C GLY A 105 -4.50 9.90 32.84
N GLY A 106 -3.89 9.33 31.82
CA GLY A 106 -4.28 8.07 31.21
C GLY A 106 -3.35 7.86 30.02
N GLY A 107 -2.12 7.41 30.30
CA GLY A 107 -1.15 7.07 29.27
C GLY A 107 -1.80 6.08 28.30
N GLY A 108 -2.03 6.57 27.09
CA GLY A 108 -2.72 5.85 26.03
C GLY A 108 -2.08 4.49 25.81
N ALA A 109 -2.95 3.50 25.64
CA ALA A 109 -2.57 2.16 25.27
C ALA A 109 -1.65 2.20 24.05
N LEU A 110 -0.42 1.80 24.30
CA LEU A 110 0.55 1.38 23.33
C LEU A 110 0.13 -0.03 22.90
N ASP A 111 -0.93 -0.13 22.10
CA ASP A 111 -1.32 -1.42 21.52
C ASP A 111 -0.44 -1.68 20.30
N ALA A 112 0.82 -2.00 20.60
CA ALA A 112 1.76 -2.64 19.71
C ALA A 112 1.25 -4.06 19.41
N LEU A 113 0.30 -4.20 18.49
CA LEU A 113 0.04 -5.47 17.81
C LEU A 113 0.57 -5.41 16.38
N SER A 114 1.89 -5.22 16.25
CA SER A 114 2.61 -5.82 15.13
C SER A 114 2.55 -7.33 15.31
N LEU A 115 1.50 -7.99 14.82
CA LEU A 115 1.55 -9.41 14.53
C LEU A 115 2.54 -9.59 13.37
N ILE A 116 3.82 -9.67 13.69
CA ILE A 116 4.83 -10.22 12.79
C ILE A 116 4.52 -11.72 12.70
N ALA A 117 3.68 -12.09 11.74
CA ALA A 117 3.50 -13.47 11.36
C ALA A 117 4.74 -13.90 10.56
N LEU A 118 5.60 -14.65 11.25
CA LEU A 118 6.64 -15.52 10.69
C LEU A 118 6.01 -16.47 9.66
N THR A 119 6.58 -16.61 8.47
CA THR A 119 7.04 -17.93 7.96
C THR A 119 7.94 -17.79 6.75
N LEU A 120 9.12 -18.40 6.88
CA LEU A 120 10.14 -18.69 5.89
C LEU A 120 9.59 -19.36 4.62
N GLY A 121 10.08 -18.90 3.47
CA GLY A 121 10.22 -19.67 2.24
C GLY A 121 11.20 -18.90 1.35
N GLY A 122 12.49 -19.18 1.38
CA GLY A 122 13.03 -20.48 0.98
C GLY A 122 13.46 -20.37 -0.47
N LEU A 123 14.77 -20.18 -0.64
CA LEU A 123 15.58 -20.13 -1.85
C LEU A 123 15.02 -20.87 -3.09
N THR A 124 15.17 -20.24 -4.26
CA THR A 124 16.04 -20.82 -5.29
C THR A 124 16.58 -19.74 -6.24
N ARG A 125 17.87 -19.44 -6.09
CA ARG A 125 18.67 -18.98 -7.22
C ARG A 125 19.17 -20.25 -7.91
N ALA A 126 18.52 -20.67 -8.99
CA ALA A 126 18.98 -21.78 -9.84
C ALA A 126 19.40 -21.26 -11.23
N ILE A 127 20.70 -20.95 -11.32
CA ILE A 127 21.70 -21.25 -12.37
C ILE A 127 21.25 -21.31 -13.85
N SER A 128 21.89 -20.49 -14.69
CA SER A 128 22.42 -20.97 -15.98
C SER A 128 23.63 -20.13 -16.40
N ARG A 129 24.84 -20.65 -16.21
CA ARG A 129 26.02 -20.18 -16.95
C ARG A 129 26.14 -21.08 -18.18
N PRO A 130 26.25 -20.54 -19.40
CA PRO A 130 26.28 -21.33 -20.61
C PRO A 130 27.54 -22.20 -20.68
N TYR A 131 27.35 -23.42 -21.15
CA TYR A 131 28.39 -24.32 -21.65
C TYR A 131 29.10 -23.61 -22.82
N ASN A 132 30.38 -23.27 -22.67
CA ASN A 132 31.20 -22.78 -23.78
C ASN A 132 32.07 -23.94 -24.27
N SER A 133 31.71 -24.51 -25.42
CA SER A 133 32.53 -25.47 -26.15
C SER A 133 33.64 -24.73 -26.88
N ARG A 134 34.90 -25.00 -26.56
CA ARG A 134 36.03 -25.18 -27.50
C ARG A 134 37.09 -26.06 -26.86
#